data_AF-A0A4Q0Y7M3-F1
#
_entry.id   AF-A0A4Q0Y7M3-F1
#
_cell.length_a   1.000
_cell.length_b   1.000
_cell.length_c   1.000
_cell.angle_alpha   90.00
_cell.angle_beta   90.00
_cell.angle_gamma   90.00
#
_symmetry.space_group_name_H-M   'P 1'
#
loop_
_entity.id
_entity.type
_entity.pdbx_description
1 polymer ?
#
loop_
_entity_poly.entity_id
_entity_poly.type
_entity_poly.pdbx_seq_one_letter_code
_entity_poly.pdbx_strand_id
1 'polypeptide(L)'
;MQEIINISKVWGIVEMLYQYAINYKIENQNDLDKLVGIVAQIHWWLSHSMPYLRGSAAISDMFTKIIFQYHNIFTPFWKAGIASDLEAFCMPLEEYIKNYQNLFESPFKSII
;
A
#
# COMPACT_ATOMS: atom_id res chain seq x y z
N MET A 1 27.61 5.32 -4.91
CA MET A 1 26.88 4.84 -6.09
C MET A 1 25.61 4.21 -5.55
N GLN A 2 24.46 4.90 -5.59
CA GLN A 2 23.20 4.26 -5.20
C GLN A 2 22.96 3.13 -6.20
N GLU A 3 22.77 1.90 -5.72
CA GLU A 3 22.28 0.82 -6.58
C GLU A 3 21.01 1.32 -7.26
N ILE A 4 21.02 1.35 -8.59
CA ILE A 4 19.83 1.67 -9.36
C ILE A 4 18.81 0.59 -9.01
N ILE A 5 17.72 1.00 -8.35
CA ILE A 5 16.59 0.11 -8.06
C ILE A 5 16.23 -0.58 -9.36
N ASN A 6 16.28 -1.92 -9.37
CA ASN A 6 15.87 -2.69 -10.54
C ASN A 6 14.34 -2.65 -10.61
N ILE A 7 13.83 -1.65 -11.33
CA ILE A 7 12.39 -1.39 -11.51
C ILE A 7 11.66 -2.64 -12.01
N SER A 8 12.28 -3.44 -12.89
CA SER A 8 11.68 -4.68 -13.38
C SER A 8 11.48 -5.73 -12.27
N LYS A 9 12.44 -5.87 -11.35
CA LYS A 9 12.28 -6.74 -10.17
C LYS A 9 11.18 -6.23 -9.24
N VAL A 10 11.13 -4.91 -9.00
CA VAL A 10 10.07 -4.33 -8.16
C VAL A 10 8.69 -4.57 -8.78
N TRP A 11 8.56 -4.40 -10.09
CA TRP A 11 7.30 -4.71 -10.78
C TRP A 11 6.88 -6.16 -10.64
N GLY A 12 7.80 -7.12 -10.74
CA GLY A 12 7.48 -8.53 -10.52
C GLY A 12 6.95 -8.80 -9.09
N ILE A 13 7.51 -8.11 -8.09
CA ILE A 13 7.02 -8.19 -6.70
C ILE A 13 5.63 -7.56 -6.58
N VAL A 14 5.44 -6.35 -7.11
CA VAL A 14 4.16 -5.64 -7.06
C VAL A 14 3.07 -6.41 -7.79
N GLU A 15 3.36 -7.00 -8.95
CA GLU A 15 2.41 -7.83 -9.71
C GLU A 15 1.99 -9.06 -8.92
N MET A 16 2.93 -9.79 -8.33
CA MET A 16 2.64 -10.93 -7.47
C MET A 16 1.76 -10.52 -6.27
N LEU A 17 2.10 -9.43 -5.58
CA LEU A 17 1.31 -8.91 -4.45
C LEU A 17 -0.08 -8.45 -4.87
N TYR A 18 -0.20 -7.80 -6.03
CA TYR A 18 -1.47 -7.38 -6.61
C TYR A 18 -2.37 -8.58 -6.91
N GLN A 19 -1.83 -9.62 -7.57
CA GLN A 19 -2.57 -10.85 -7.83
C GLN A 19 -3.04 -11.52 -6.54
N TYR A 20 -2.21 -11.52 -5.51
CA TYR A 20 -2.60 -12.03 -4.20
C TYR A 20 -3.72 -11.18 -3.58
N ALA A 21 -3.58 -9.85 -3.62
CA ALA A 21 -4.55 -8.92 -3.05
C ALA A 21 -5.94 -9.02 -3.71
N ILE A 22 -6.04 -9.03 -5.04
CA ILE A 22 -7.35 -9.06 -5.73
C ILE A 22 -8.08 -10.40 -5.61
N ASN A 23 -7.35 -11.50 -5.37
CA ASN A 23 -7.93 -12.82 -5.16
C ASN A 23 -8.15 -13.14 -3.66
N TYR A 24 -7.77 -12.22 -2.77
CA TYR A 24 -7.88 -12.41 -1.33
C TYR A 24 -9.36 -12.40 -0.89
N LYS A 25 -9.74 -13.35 -0.04
CA LYS A 25 -11.10 -13.42 0.52
C LYS A 25 -11.12 -12.81 1.92
N ILE A 26 -12.12 -11.97 2.19
CA ILE A 26 -12.29 -11.31 3.47
C ILE A 26 -13.54 -11.88 4.13
N GLU A 27 -13.34 -12.67 5.19
CA GLU A 27 -14.46 -13.26 5.95
C GLU A 27 -14.59 -12.68 7.36
N ASN A 28 -13.53 -12.04 7.85
CA ASN A 28 -13.43 -11.48 9.19
C ASN A 28 -12.41 -10.34 9.26
N GLN A 29 -12.31 -9.68 10.41
CA GLN A 29 -11.39 -8.56 10.62
C GLN A 29 -9.92 -8.93 10.44
N ASN A 30 -9.50 -10.13 10.85
CA ASN A 30 -8.11 -10.57 10.71
C ASN A 30 -7.72 -10.76 9.23
N ASP A 31 -8.67 -11.14 8.37
CA ASP A 31 -8.47 -11.20 6.93
C ASP A 31 -8.37 -9.80 6.30
N LEU A 32 -9.19 -8.85 6.77
CA LEU A 32 -9.06 -7.44 6.39
C LEU A 32 -7.69 -6.88 6.77
N ASP A 33 -7.22 -7.13 7.99
CA ASP A 33 -5.91 -6.64 8.47
C ASP A 33 -4.75 -7.22 7.64
N LYS A 34 -4.84 -8.50 7.25
CA LYS A 34 -3.87 -9.12 6.33
C LYS A 34 -3.88 -8.46 4.95
N LEU A 35 -5.07 -8.23 4.37
CA LEU A 35 -5.18 -7.51 3.09
C LEU A 35 -4.57 -6.12 3.18
N VAL A 36 -4.84 -5.37 4.25
CA VAL A 36 -4.22 -4.07 4.49
C VAL A 36 -2.70 -4.18 4.55
N GLY A 37 -2.16 -5.21 5.20
CA GLY A 37 -0.72 -5.47 5.21
C GLY A 37 -0.11 -5.80 3.84
N ILE A 38 -0.85 -6.48 2.95
CA ILE A 38 -0.42 -6.73 1.57
C ILE A 38 -0.42 -5.43 0.76
N VAL A 39 -1.47 -4.62 0.91
CA VAL A 39 -1.56 -3.33 0.22
C VAL A 39 -0.49 -2.34 0.73
N ALA A 40 -0.16 -2.37 2.02
CA ALA A 40 0.95 -1.61 2.58
C ALA A 40 2.29 -1.99 1.92
N GLN A 41 2.53 -3.29 1.68
CA GLN A 41 3.72 -3.75 0.96
C GLN A 41 3.78 -3.21 -0.47
N ILE A 42 2.65 -3.26 -1.19
CA ILE A 42 2.53 -2.69 -2.53
C ILE A 42 2.88 -1.20 -2.51
N HIS A 43 2.29 -0.45 -1.57
CA HIS A 43 2.56 0.98 -1.42
C HIS A 43 4.05 1.24 -1.17
N TRP A 44 4.67 0.51 -0.25
CA TRP A 44 6.08 0.67 0.09
C TRP A 44 6.99 0.46 -1.13
N TRP A 45 6.75 -0.61 -1.90
CA TRP A 45 7.53 -0.92 -3.10
C TRP A 45 7.36 0.11 -4.21
N LEU A 46 6.13 0.57 -4.44
CA LEU A 46 5.86 1.61 -5.44
C LEU A 46 6.45 2.97 -5.03
N SER A 47 6.35 3.33 -3.76
CA SER A 47 6.98 4.54 -3.21
C SER A 47 8.50 4.49 -3.33
N HIS A 48 9.14 3.35 -3.04
CA HIS A 48 10.60 3.24 -3.17
C HIS A 48 11.09 3.22 -4.60
N SER A 49 10.35 2.58 -5.50
CA SER A 49 10.76 2.47 -6.90
C SER A 49 10.58 3.74 -7.70
N MET A 50 9.70 4.65 -7.27
CA MET A 50 9.36 5.89 -7.99
C MET A 50 9.27 5.67 -9.51
N PRO A 51 8.38 4.77 -9.99
CA PRO A 51 8.49 4.19 -11.32
C PRO A 51 8.19 5.17 -12.46
N TYR A 52 7.57 6.31 -12.15
CA TYR A 52 7.23 7.35 -13.11
C TYR A 52 8.13 8.58 -12.93
N LEU A 53 8.36 9.30 -14.03
CA LEU A 53 9.17 10.53 -14.03
C LEU A 53 8.63 11.58 -13.04
N ARG A 54 7.30 11.64 -12.87
CA ARG A 54 6.59 12.50 -11.92
C ARG A 54 5.31 11.82 -11.44
N GLY A 55 4.85 12.18 -10.25
CA GLY A 55 3.55 11.76 -9.73
C GLY A 55 3.50 10.35 -9.14
N SER A 56 4.65 9.67 -8.99
CA SER A 56 4.72 8.32 -8.43
C SER A 56 4.02 8.19 -7.08
N ALA A 57 4.16 9.16 -6.18
CA ALA A 57 3.46 9.19 -4.90
C ALA A 57 1.93 9.12 -5.07
N ALA A 58 1.36 10.03 -5.87
CA ALA A 58 -0.08 10.10 -6.12
C ALA A 58 -0.62 8.86 -6.85
N ILE A 59 0.14 8.33 -7.81
CA ILE A 59 -0.23 7.11 -8.55
C ILE A 59 -0.23 5.91 -7.60
N SER A 60 0.77 5.79 -6.74
CA SER A 60 0.88 4.70 -5.76
C SER A 60 -0.24 4.74 -4.74
N ASP A 61 -0.53 5.93 -4.18
CA ASP A 61 -1.64 6.15 -3.26
C ASP A 61 -2.99 5.76 -3.91
N MET A 62 -3.26 6.25 -5.12
CA MET A 62 -4.49 5.92 -5.84
C MET A 62 -4.59 4.42 -6.15
N PHE A 63 -3.49 3.79 -6.58
CA PHE A 63 -3.46 2.36 -6.87
C PHE A 63 -3.85 1.52 -5.65
N THR A 64 -3.31 1.86 -4.47
CA THR A 64 -3.64 1.15 -3.22
C THR A 64 -5.11 1.30 -2.83
N LYS A 65 -5.68 2.50 -2.99
CA LYS A 65 -7.10 2.79 -2.73
C LYS A 65 -8.04 2.00 -3.63
N ILE A 66 -7.69 1.83 -4.91
CA ILE A 66 -8.49 1.06 -5.86
C ILE A 66 -8.56 -0.43 -5.45
N ILE A 67 -7.48 -1.00 -4.90
CA ILE A 67 -7.49 -2.38 -4.41
C ILE A 67 -8.49 -2.55 -3.26
N PHE A 68 -8.53 -1.61 -2.31
CA PHE A 68 -9.53 -1.64 -1.25
C PHE A 68 -10.95 -1.45 -1.78
N GLN A 69 -11.14 -0.52 -2.71
CA GLN A 69 -12.45 -0.28 -3.33
C GLN A 69 -12.96 -1.52 -4.07
N TYR A 70 -12.09 -2.27 -4.75
CA TYR A 70 -12.44 -3.53 -5.41
C TYR A 70 -13.04 -4.55 -4.43
N HIS A 71 -12.58 -4.56 -3.18
CA HIS A 71 -13.09 -5.40 -2.10
C HIS A 71 -14.27 -4.79 -1.32
N ASN A 72 -14.84 -3.68 -1.79
CA ASN A 72 -15.86 -2.90 -1.08
C ASN A 72 -15.40 -2.46 0.33
N ILE A 73 -14.12 -2.13 0.48
CA ILE A 73 -13.56 -1.58 1.72
C ILE A 73 -13.52 -0.06 1.63
N PHE A 74 -14.04 0.61 2.65
CA PHE A 74 -13.85 2.05 2.80
C PHE A 74 -12.38 2.32 3.16
N THR A 75 -11.68 3.06 2.30
CA THR A 75 -10.33 3.54 2.60
C THR A 75 -10.42 4.89 3.30
N PRO A 76 -9.96 5.00 4.55
CA PRO A 76 -9.96 6.27 5.26
C PRO A 76 -8.98 7.28 4.64
N PHE A 77 -9.10 8.54 5.05
CA PHE A 77 -8.11 9.56 4.71
C PHE A 77 -6.82 9.35 5.52
N TRP A 78 -5.70 9.74 4.93
CA TRP A 78 -4.44 9.92 5.66
C TRP A 78 -4.64 10.96 6.76
N LYS A 79 -3.98 10.77 7.92
CA LYS A 79 -4.01 11.78 8.99
C LYS A 79 -3.42 13.10 8.51
N ALA A 80 -3.92 14.21 9.05
CA ALA A 80 -3.35 15.53 8.81
C ALA A 80 -1.84 15.54 9.09
N GLY A 81 -1.06 16.08 8.14
CA GLY A 81 0.40 16.14 8.22
C GLY A 81 1.13 14.87 7.72
N ILE A 82 0.42 13.79 7.40
CA ILE A 82 1.02 12.59 6.81
C ILE A 82 1.14 12.74 5.29
N ALA A 83 2.36 12.51 4.78
CA ALA A 83 2.64 12.30 3.37
C ALA A 83 3.03 10.84 3.16
N SER A 84 2.16 10.06 2.51
CA SER A 84 2.21 8.59 2.57
C SER A 84 3.47 7.96 1.95
N ASP A 85 4.03 8.60 0.93
CA ASP A 85 5.29 8.22 0.29
C ASP A 85 6.50 8.55 1.17
N LEU A 86 6.48 9.69 1.87
CA LEU A 86 7.53 10.05 2.83
C LEU A 86 7.54 9.11 4.04
N GLU A 87 6.37 8.72 4.56
CA GLU A 87 6.27 7.71 5.61
C GLU A 87 6.86 6.37 5.15
N ALA A 88 6.62 5.98 3.89
CA ALA A 88 7.22 4.77 3.33
C ALA A 88 8.76 4.88 3.32
N PHE A 89 9.31 5.97 2.78
CA PHE A 89 10.76 6.17 2.71
C PHE A 89 11.48 6.20 4.07
N CYS A 90 10.77 6.62 5.12
CA CYS A 90 11.33 6.75 6.46
C CYS A 90 11.21 5.47 7.30
N MET A 91 10.57 4.41 6.80
CA MET A 91 10.33 3.18 7.55
C MET A 91 10.85 1.94 6.78
N PRO A 92 11.54 1.01 7.46
CA PRO A 92 11.75 -0.34 6.94
C PRO A 92 10.41 -1.01 6.62
N LEU A 93 10.39 -1.89 5.62
CA LEU A 93 9.15 -2.53 5.14
C LEU A 93 8.31 -3.16 6.26
N GLU A 94 8.93 -3.94 7.16
CA GLU A 94 8.21 -4.61 8.25
C GLU A 94 7.57 -3.62 9.23
N GLU A 95 8.24 -2.51 9.50
CA GLU A 95 7.75 -1.44 10.37
C GLU A 95 6.61 -0.67 9.67
N TYR A 96 6.78 -0.38 8.38
CA TYR A 96 5.76 0.28 7.58
C TYR A 96 4.48 -0.53 7.55
N ILE A 97 4.54 -1.84 7.33
CA ILE A 97 3.36 -2.73 7.34
C ILE A 97 2.65 -2.67 8.69
N LYS A 98 3.40 -2.79 9.80
CA LYS A 98 2.83 -2.77 11.15
C LYS A 98 2.17 -1.43 11.47
N ASN A 99 2.75 -0.32 11.01
CA ASN A 99 2.28 1.01 11.32
C ASN A 99 1.27 1.56 10.30
N TYR A 100 1.09 0.91 9.14
CA TYR A 100 0.32 1.43 8.01
C TYR A 100 -1.08 1.90 8.40
N GLN A 101 -1.83 1.08 9.15
CA GLN A 101 -3.17 1.43 9.61
C GLN A 101 -3.19 2.68 10.49
N ASN A 102 -2.14 2.94 11.26
CA ASN A 102 -2.05 4.11 12.15
C ASN A 102 -1.77 5.41 11.40
N LEU A 103 -1.45 5.35 10.11
CA LEU A 103 -1.25 6.54 9.27
C LEU A 103 -2.59 7.17 8.81
N PHE A 104 -3.71 6.47 9.05
CA PHE A 104 -5.05 6.87 8.62
C PHE A 104 -5.89 7.43 9.77
N GLU A 105 -6.83 8.33 9.47
CA GLU A 105 -7.68 9.00 10.46
C GLU A 105 -8.64 8.06 11.20
N SER A 106 -8.96 6.91 10.59
CA SER A 106 -9.81 5.88 11.20
C SER A 106 -9.40 4.49 10.71
N PRO A 107 -9.87 3.41 11.35
CA PRO A 107 -9.63 2.05 10.86
C PRO A 107 -10.32 1.78 9.53
N PHE A 108 -9.74 0.86 8.74
CA PHE A 108 -10.38 0.30 7.54
C PHE A 108 -11.64 -0.47 7.93
N LYS A 109 -12.69 -0.40 7.09
CA LYS A 109 -13.96 -1.08 7.34
C LYS A 109 -14.52 -1.67 6.05
N SER A 110 -15.04 -2.89 6.14
CA SER A 110 -15.94 -3.43 5.13
C SER A 110 -17.20 -2.57 5.06
N ILE A 111 -17.67 -2.29 3.84
CA ILE A 111 -18.93 -1.58 3.58
C ILE A 111 -20.12 -2.56 3.57
N ILE A 112 -19.85 -3.87 3.59
CA ILE A 112 -20.84 -4.96 3.66
C ILE A 112 -21.13 -5.32 5.12
#